data_AF-A0A401SB74-F1
#
_entry.id   AF-A0A401SB74-F1
#
_cell.length_a   1.000
_cell.length_b   1.000
_cell.length_c   1.000
_cell.angle_alpha   90.00
_cell.angle_beta   90.00
_cell.angle_gamma   90.00
#
_symmetry.space_group_name_H-M   'P 1'
#
loop_
_entity.id
_entity.type
_entity.pdbx_description
1 polymer ?
#
loop_
_entity_poly.entity_id
_entity_poly.type
_entity_poly.pdbx_seq_one_letter_code
_entity_poly.pdbx_strand_id
1 'polypeptide(L)'
;MLALRVFYASLLCSLTQGYFTGPLHPEMSNGTFHHYFVPDGDYEENDDPEKCQMLFRVSDERRCGVEADLQTFLKQEMLILQRQVEDAARVLDGVGRSITHDLDGEDSYGNYLRRETSQIGEAFSHSDRSLVELELKFRQSQESELKEVNKINDEVLHMLYHTRQILRETLEISSGLSDKHELLTLIVRSHGTRLSRLKNDFMKS
;
A
#
# COMPACT_ATOMS: atom_id res chain seq x y z
N MET A 1 40.98 106.65 3.66
CA MET A 1 40.64 106.08 4.99
C MET A 1 39.45 105.10 4.94
N LEU A 2 38.35 105.41 4.23
CA LEU A 2 37.17 104.51 4.14
C LEU A 2 37.44 103.21 3.37
N ALA A 3 38.13 103.28 2.23
CA ALA A 3 38.43 102.11 1.40
C ALA A 3 39.25 101.04 2.13
N LEU A 4 40.21 101.47 2.95
CA LEU A 4 41.01 100.54 3.76
C LEU A 4 40.15 99.83 4.82
N ARG A 5 39.22 100.54 5.47
CA ARG A 5 38.32 99.96 6.47
C ARG A 5 37.36 98.93 5.87
N VAL A 6 36.85 99.18 4.65
CA VAL A 6 36.00 98.23 3.93
C VAL A 6 36.79 96.98 3.56
N PHE A 7 38.04 97.14 3.13
CA PHE A 7 38.91 96.02 2.77
C PHE A 7 39.27 95.15 3.98
N TYR A 8 39.57 95.77 5.13
CA TYR A 8 39.78 95.05 6.39
C TYR A 8 38.51 94.34 6.87
N ALA A 9 37.33 94.97 6.75
CA ALA A 9 36.06 94.34 7.11
C ALA A 9 35.75 93.13 6.20
N SER A 10 36.01 93.22 4.89
CA SER A 10 35.82 92.09 3.98
C SER A 10 36.80 90.93 4.25
N LEU A 11 38.05 91.22 4.64
CA LEU A 11 39.01 90.19 5.03
C LEU A 11 38.60 89.51 6.34
N LEU A 12 38.15 90.27 7.33
CA LEU A 12 37.69 89.76 8.62
C LEU A 12 36.38 88.94 8.48
N CYS A 13 35.46 89.31 7.57
CA CYS A 13 34.27 88.52 7.28
C CYS A 13 34.54 87.23 6.48
N SER A 14 35.67 87.14 5.77
CA SER A 14 36.06 85.89 5.09
C SER A 14 36.65 84.84 6.04
N LEU A 15 37.12 85.28 7.21
CA LEU A 15 37.68 84.44 8.27
C LEU A 15 36.61 83.83 9.19
N THR A 16 35.33 84.17 9.02
CA THR A 16 34.21 83.60 9.78
C THR A 16 33.55 82.42 9.04
N GLN A 17 34.32 81.64 8.30
CA GLN A 17 33.89 80.31 7.86
C GLN A 17 34.20 79.31 8.98
N GLY A 18 33.17 78.90 9.71
CA GLY A 18 33.28 77.83 10.69
C GLY A 18 33.65 76.52 9.99
N TYR A 19 34.83 75.98 10.30
CA TYR A 19 35.27 74.67 9.84
C TYR A 19 35.02 73.67 10.97
N PHE A 20 34.00 72.83 10.81
CA PHE A 20 33.65 71.80 11.78
C PHE A 20 34.20 70.45 11.34
N THR A 21 35.03 69.84 12.20
CA THR A 21 35.63 68.51 12.02
C THR A 21 35.14 67.52 13.07
N GLY A 22 33.93 67.69 13.60
CA GLY A 22 33.30 66.72 14.47
C GLY A 22 32.45 65.71 13.69
N PRO A 23 32.19 64.52 14.26
CA PRO A 23 31.26 63.58 13.67
C PRO A 23 29.84 64.16 13.70
N LEU A 24 29.30 64.50 12.54
CA LEU A 24 27.89 64.88 12.40
C LEU A 24 27.05 63.63 12.66
N HIS A 25 26.20 63.64 13.69
CA HIS A 25 25.26 62.56 13.94
C HIS A 25 23.99 62.79 13.12
N PRO A 26 23.67 61.91 12.16
CA PRO A 26 22.44 62.02 11.40
C PRO A 26 21.28 61.41 12.19
N GLU A 27 20.27 62.22 12.50
CA GLU A 27 18.95 61.69 12.87
C GLU A 27 17.98 61.87 11.70
N MET A 28 17.37 60.76 11.29
CA MET A 28 16.43 60.71 10.17
C MET A 28 15.01 60.80 10.73
N SER A 29 14.42 62.00 10.69
CA SER A 29 12.99 62.18 10.94
C SER A 29 12.28 62.47 9.61
N ASN A 30 11.22 61.72 9.32
CA ASN A 30 10.31 61.93 8.19
C ASN A 30 10.95 61.95 6.77
N GLY A 31 12.04 61.21 6.56
CA GLY A 31 12.64 61.04 5.24
C GLY A 31 13.46 62.23 4.73
N THR A 32 13.68 63.25 5.56
CA THR A 32 14.59 64.37 5.28
C THR A 32 15.80 64.34 6.22
N PHE A 33 16.98 64.70 5.70
CA PHE A 33 18.22 64.67 6.47
C PHE A 33 18.38 65.98 7.26
N HIS A 34 18.27 65.89 8.59
CA HIS A 34 18.40 67.05 9.48
C HIS A 34 19.79 67.03 10.13
N HIS A 35 20.61 68.04 9.83
CA HIS A 35 21.90 68.24 10.49
C HIS A 35 21.74 69.40 11.47
N TYR A 36 21.90 69.11 12.76
CA TYR A 36 21.87 70.12 13.81
C TYR A 36 23.25 70.71 14.03
N PHE A 37 23.35 72.04 14.11
CA PHE A 37 24.57 72.73 14.50
C PHE A 37 24.33 73.43 15.83
N VAL A 38 24.99 72.94 16.88
CA VAL A 38 25.01 73.57 18.20
C VAL A 38 26.39 74.21 18.38
N PRO A 39 26.50 75.56 18.37
CA PRO A 39 27.79 76.25 18.38
C PRO A 39 28.66 75.96 19.62
N ASP A 40 28.03 75.64 20.75
CA ASP A 40 28.72 75.47 22.04
C ASP A 40 28.87 73.99 22.48
N GLY A 41 28.26 73.05 21.75
CA GLY A 41 28.45 71.60 21.95
C GLY A 41 27.70 70.95 23.11
N ASP A 42 26.91 71.69 23.91
CA ASP A 42 26.01 71.14 24.94
C ASP A 42 24.57 71.05 24.39
N TYR A 43 24.00 69.85 24.39
CA TYR A 43 22.64 69.58 23.89
C TYR A 43 21.65 69.63 25.07
N GLU A 44 20.80 70.65 25.16
CA GLU A 44 19.65 70.63 26.07
C GLU A 44 18.41 70.07 25.34
N GLU A 45 17.68 69.18 26.00
CA GLU A 45 16.53 68.44 25.43
C GLU A 45 15.32 69.35 25.06
N ASN A 46 15.38 70.65 25.38
CA ASN A 46 14.30 71.62 25.17
C ASN A 46 14.56 72.64 24.04
N ASP A 47 15.64 72.50 23.27
CA ASP A 47 15.91 73.41 22.16
C ASP A 47 15.03 73.10 20.94
N ASP A 48 14.14 74.04 20.59
CA ASP A 48 13.20 73.94 19.46
C ASP A 48 13.95 73.67 18.13
N PRO A 49 13.67 72.55 17.43
CA PRO A 49 14.38 72.17 16.20
C PRO A 49 14.15 73.14 15.02
N GLU A 50 13.17 74.04 15.10
CA GLU A 50 12.87 75.03 14.04
C GLU A 50 13.80 76.25 14.06
N LYS A 51 14.46 76.56 15.19
CA LYS A 51 15.33 77.76 15.29
C LYS A 51 16.75 77.52 14.76
N CYS A 52 17.19 76.26 14.71
CA CYS A 52 18.56 75.87 14.38
C CYS A 52 18.67 75.09 13.06
N GLN A 53 17.71 75.27 12.14
CA GLN A 53 17.72 74.58 10.86
C GLN A 53 18.48 75.38 9.79
N MET A 54 19.66 74.88 9.40
CA MET A 54 20.38 75.37 8.21
C MET A 54 19.90 74.60 6.98
N LEU A 55 19.15 75.27 6.10
CA LEU A 55 18.72 74.71 4.80
C LEU A 55 19.85 74.86 3.77
N PHE A 56 20.59 73.80 3.52
CA PHE A 56 21.56 73.78 2.42
C PHE A 56 20.85 73.58 1.08
N ARG A 57 20.85 74.61 0.22
CA ARG A 57 20.43 74.47 -1.19
C ARG A 57 21.64 74.01 -2.02
N VAL A 58 21.70 72.71 -2.31
CA VAL A 58 22.69 72.16 -3.25
C VAL A 58 22.35 72.68 -4.65
N SER A 59 23.18 73.58 -5.16
CA SER A 59 23.12 74.06 -6.55
C SER A 59 24.29 73.42 -7.29
N ASP A 60 24.11 72.16 -7.69
CA ASP A 60 25.09 71.45 -8.49
C ASP A 60 24.84 71.77 -9.97
N GLU A 61 25.60 72.70 -10.54
CA GLU A 61 25.56 73.01 -11.98
C GLU A 61 26.32 71.99 -12.83
N ARG A 62 26.85 70.90 -12.24
CA ARG A 62 27.42 69.80 -13.00
C ARG A 62 26.37 68.72 -13.21
N ARG A 63 25.88 68.64 -14.44
CA ARG A 63 25.20 67.43 -14.93
C ARG A 63 26.19 66.26 -14.83
N CYS A 64 26.14 65.49 -13.74
CA CYS A 64 26.73 64.15 -13.70
C CYS A 64 26.24 63.37 -14.93
N GLY A 65 27.17 62.73 -15.65
CA GLY A 65 26.87 62.01 -16.88
C GLY A 65 25.93 60.83 -16.62
N VAL A 66 24.63 61.06 -16.87
CA VAL A 66 23.54 60.08 -16.76
C VAL A 66 23.84 58.77 -17.52
N GLU A 67 24.67 58.85 -18.56
CA GLU A 67 24.99 57.72 -19.44
C GLU A 67 25.94 56.69 -18.80
N ALA A 68 26.89 57.11 -17.97
CA ALA A 68 27.80 56.20 -17.28
C ALA A 68 27.09 55.45 -16.13
N ASP A 69 26.18 56.13 -15.43
CA ASP A 69 25.38 55.59 -14.33
C ASP A 69 24.27 54.65 -14.84
N LEU A 70 23.66 54.98 -15.98
CA LEU A 70 22.67 54.13 -16.64
C LEU A 70 23.29 52.82 -17.15
N GLN A 71 24.49 52.87 -17.74
CA GLN A 71 25.16 51.65 -18.19
C GLN A 71 25.56 50.72 -17.03
N THR A 72 25.99 51.26 -15.90
CA THR A 72 26.29 50.46 -14.70
C THR A 72 25.03 49.88 -14.08
N PHE A 73 23.95 50.67 -14.02
CA PHE A 73 22.64 50.23 -13.54
C PHE A 73 22.07 49.09 -14.41
N LEU A 74 22.06 49.26 -15.74
CA LEU A 74 21.56 48.24 -16.68
C LEU A 74 22.37 46.94 -16.60
N LYS A 75 23.70 47.03 -16.44
CA LYS A 75 24.54 45.85 -16.23
C LYS A 75 24.18 45.13 -14.93
N GLN A 76 23.92 45.86 -13.86
CA GLN A 76 23.55 45.29 -12.57
C GLN A 76 22.17 44.62 -12.61
N GLU A 77 21.18 45.27 -13.23
CA GLU A 77 19.85 44.68 -13.48
C GLU A 77 19.95 43.41 -14.33
N MET A 78 20.77 43.42 -15.39
CA MET A 78 20.97 42.24 -16.24
C MET A 78 21.61 41.08 -15.47
N LEU A 79 22.55 41.35 -14.55
CA LEU A 79 23.15 40.33 -13.69
C LEU A 79 22.15 39.76 -12.67
N ILE A 80 21.28 40.60 -12.12
CA ILE A 80 20.20 40.14 -11.22
C ILE A 80 19.23 39.26 -11.99
N LEU A 81 18.81 39.71 -13.18
CA LEU A 81 17.89 38.95 -14.02
C LEU A 81 18.49 37.62 -14.47
N GLN A 82 19.78 37.59 -14.81
CA GLN A 82 20.48 36.33 -15.13
C GLN A 82 20.45 35.36 -13.95
N ARG A 83 20.75 35.83 -12.73
CA ARG A 83 20.69 34.99 -11.52
C ARG A 83 19.28 34.48 -11.27
N GLN A 84 18.26 35.32 -11.42
CA GLN A 84 16.87 34.91 -11.28
C GLN A 84 16.46 33.86 -12.31
N VAL A 85 16.92 33.98 -13.56
CA VAL A 85 16.68 32.98 -14.61
C VAL A 85 17.38 31.66 -14.28
N GLU A 86 18.63 31.70 -13.81
CA GLU A 86 19.36 30.50 -13.41
C GLU A 86 18.71 29.82 -12.20
N ASP A 87 18.26 30.59 -11.20
CA ASP A 87 17.58 30.06 -10.03
C ASP A 87 16.22 29.45 -10.42
N ALA A 88 15.45 30.12 -11.30
CA ALA A 88 14.22 29.57 -11.84
C ALA A 88 14.46 28.27 -12.63
N ALA A 89 15.55 28.20 -13.41
CA ALA A 89 15.92 26.98 -14.13
C ALA A 89 16.25 25.83 -13.17
N ARG A 90 16.97 26.09 -12.07
CA ARG A 90 17.24 25.06 -11.03
C ARG A 90 15.96 24.61 -10.33
N VAL A 91 15.03 25.52 -10.04
CA VAL A 91 13.73 25.18 -9.45
C VAL A 91 12.92 24.32 -10.42
N LEU A 92 12.86 24.68 -11.70
CA LEU A 92 12.16 23.90 -12.72
C LEU A 92 12.78 22.51 -12.94
N ASP A 93 14.10 22.39 -12.90
CA ASP A 93 14.79 21.08 -12.93
C ASP A 93 14.44 20.24 -11.69
N GLY A 94 14.40 20.87 -10.50
CA GLY A 94 13.96 20.21 -9.27
C GLY A 94 12.51 19.71 -9.34
N VAL A 95 11.60 20.52 -9.84
CA VAL A 95 10.19 20.14 -10.08
C VAL A 95 10.11 19.01 -11.11
N GLY A 96 10.88 19.10 -12.20
CA GLY A 96 10.96 18.04 -13.21
C GLY A 96 11.39 16.70 -12.61
N ARG A 97 12.44 16.69 -11.79
CA ARG A 97 12.92 15.48 -11.11
C ARG A 97 11.91 14.91 -10.12
N SER A 98 11.19 15.77 -9.39
CA SER A 98 10.12 15.33 -8.48
C SER A 98 8.99 14.66 -9.26
N ILE A 99 8.53 15.28 -10.34
CA ILE A 99 7.48 14.73 -11.20
C ILE A 99 7.91 13.39 -11.79
N THR A 100 9.14 13.27 -12.30
CA THR A 100 9.62 11.98 -12.82
C THR A 100 9.66 10.90 -11.75
N HIS A 101 10.06 11.25 -10.52
CA HIS A 101 10.13 10.26 -9.45
C HIS A 101 8.75 9.77 -9.00
N ASP A 102 7.76 10.67 -8.98
CA ASP A 102 6.37 10.34 -8.66
C ASP A 102 5.74 9.46 -9.76
N LEU A 103 6.03 9.75 -11.04
CA LEU A 103 5.52 8.97 -12.18
C LEU A 103 6.18 7.59 -12.31
N ASP A 104 7.48 7.46 -12.04
CA ASP A 104 8.18 6.17 -12.03
C ASP A 104 7.60 5.19 -10.99
N GLY A 105 7.09 5.72 -9.88
CA GLY A 105 6.39 4.95 -8.85
C GLY A 105 5.07 4.35 -9.35
N GLU A 106 4.34 5.07 -10.20
CA GLU A 106 3.06 4.63 -10.78
C GLU A 106 3.25 3.46 -11.75
N ASP A 107 4.25 3.54 -12.64
CA ASP A 107 4.57 2.45 -13.57
C ASP A 107 5.04 1.19 -12.83
N SER A 108 5.82 1.37 -11.75
CA SER A 108 6.28 0.27 -10.89
C SER A 108 5.11 -0.42 -10.16
N TYR A 109 4.22 0.37 -9.55
CA TYR A 109 3.06 -0.17 -8.84
C TYR A 109 2.04 -0.80 -9.79
N GLY A 110 1.81 -0.19 -10.96
CA GLY A 110 0.96 -0.77 -11.99
C GLY A 110 1.46 -2.11 -12.50
N ASN A 111 2.77 -2.26 -12.69
CA ASN A 111 3.39 -3.54 -13.07
C ASN A 111 3.30 -4.58 -11.96
N TYR A 112 3.50 -4.18 -10.71
CA TYR A 112 3.28 -5.05 -9.55
C TYR A 112 1.82 -5.56 -9.49
N LEU A 113 0.85 -4.65 -9.58
CA LEU A 113 -0.58 -5.01 -9.57
C LEU A 113 -0.97 -5.95 -10.71
N ARG A 114 -0.48 -5.71 -11.93
CA ARG A 114 -0.71 -6.62 -13.07
C ARG A 114 -0.15 -8.01 -12.79
N ARG A 115 1.04 -8.09 -12.19
CA ARG A 115 1.68 -9.35 -11.82
C ARG A 115 0.89 -10.10 -10.75
N GLU A 116 0.49 -9.41 -9.68
CA GLU A 116 -0.35 -9.99 -8.61
C GLU A 116 -1.70 -10.46 -9.16
N THR A 117 -2.34 -9.66 -10.01
CA THR A 117 -3.61 -10.03 -10.65
C THR A 117 -3.45 -11.30 -11.50
N SER A 118 -2.35 -11.43 -12.25
CA SER A 118 -2.05 -12.64 -13.01
C SER A 118 -1.86 -13.86 -12.10
N GLN A 119 -1.09 -13.72 -11.02
CA GLN A 119 -0.85 -14.81 -10.06
C GLN A 119 -2.15 -15.27 -9.39
N ILE A 120 -3.01 -14.33 -8.99
CA ILE A 120 -4.34 -14.63 -8.44
C ILE A 120 -5.18 -15.37 -9.47
N GLY A 121 -5.19 -14.90 -10.72
CA GLY A 121 -5.91 -15.56 -11.82
C GLY A 121 -5.45 -17.00 -12.07
N GLU A 122 -4.13 -17.24 -12.04
CA GLU A 122 -3.55 -18.58 -12.17
C GLU A 122 -3.95 -19.48 -11.00
N ALA A 123 -3.93 -18.97 -9.77
CA ALA A 123 -4.34 -19.71 -8.58
C ALA A 123 -5.82 -20.11 -8.63
N PHE A 124 -6.72 -19.19 -9.04
CA PHE A 124 -8.14 -19.50 -9.23
C PHE A 124 -8.34 -20.52 -10.36
N SER A 125 -7.67 -20.36 -11.50
CA SER A 125 -7.74 -21.36 -12.58
C SER A 125 -7.26 -22.74 -12.14
N HIS A 126 -6.27 -22.83 -11.25
CA HIS A 126 -5.82 -24.11 -10.73
C HIS A 126 -6.87 -24.71 -9.79
N SER A 127 -7.45 -23.90 -8.91
CA SER A 127 -8.52 -24.33 -8.00
C SER A 127 -9.72 -24.86 -8.77
N ASP A 128 -10.17 -24.17 -9.82
CA ASP A 128 -11.28 -24.60 -10.66
C ASP A 128 -11.01 -25.97 -11.31
N ARG A 129 -9.81 -26.20 -11.84
CA ARG A 129 -9.43 -27.51 -12.41
C ARG A 129 -9.47 -28.62 -11.36
N SER A 130 -8.96 -28.34 -10.16
CA SER A 130 -8.97 -29.30 -9.05
C SER A 130 -10.40 -29.62 -8.59
N LEU A 131 -11.28 -28.62 -8.55
CA LEU A 131 -12.69 -28.81 -8.19
C LEU A 131 -13.42 -29.67 -9.22
N VAL A 132 -13.20 -29.43 -10.52
CA VAL A 132 -13.79 -30.25 -11.59
C VAL A 132 -13.28 -31.69 -11.52
N GLU A 133 -11.99 -31.91 -11.24
CA GLU A 133 -11.44 -33.25 -11.06
C GLU A 133 -12.05 -33.96 -9.84
N LEU A 134 -12.24 -33.24 -8.74
CA LEU A 134 -12.87 -33.78 -7.53
C LEU A 134 -14.34 -34.12 -7.76
N GLU A 135 -15.09 -33.28 -8.48
CA GLU A 135 -16.47 -33.56 -8.86
C GLU A 135 -16.56 -34.84 -9.70
N LEU A 136 -15.66 -35.00 -10.68
CA LEU A 136 -15.57 -36.21 -11.49
C LEU A 136 -15.29 -37.45 -10.63
N LYS A 137 -14.30 -37.38 -9.73
CA LYS A 137 -13.96 -38.48 -8.81
C LYS A 137 -15.10 -38.81 -7.86
N PHE A 138 -15.81 -37.79 -7.35
CA PHE A 138 -16.97 -37.99 -6.50
C PHE A 138 -18.08 -38.73 -7.23
N ARG A 139 -18.38 -38.33 -8.48
CA ARG A 139 -19.38 -39.01 -9.31
C ARG A 139 -18.97 -40.45 -9.62
N GLN A 140 -17.71 -40.67 -9.97
CA GLN A 140 -17.16 -42.01 -10.20
C GLN A 140 -17.27 -42.90 -8.96
N SER A 141 -16.94 -42.35 -7.78
CA SER A 141 -17.05 -43.05 -6.49
C SER A 141 -18.49 -43.43 -6.18
N GLN A 142 -19.44 -42.53 -6.42
CA GLN A 142 -20.86 -42.80 -6.21
C GLN A 142 -21.38 -43.89 -7.17
N GLU A 143 -20.98 -43.84 -8.44
CA GLU A 143 -21.33 -44.87 -9.42
C GLU A 143 -20.69 -46.23 -9.08
N SER A 144 -19.46 -46.25 -8.55
CA SER A 144 -18.80 -47.50 -8.13
C SER A 144 -19.43 -48.10 -6.88
N GLU A 145 -19.75 -47.27 -5.87
CA GLU A 145 -20.42 -47.74 -4.65
C GLU A 145 -21.77 -48.39 -4.97
N LEU A 146 -22.58 -47.77 -5.83
CA LEU A 146 -23.87 -48.34 -6.24
C LEU A 146 -23.70 -49.69 -6.97
N LYS A 147 -22.68 -49.80 -7.83
CA LYS A 147 -22.37 -51.07 -8.52
C LYS A 147 -21.91 -52.15 -7.55
N GLU A 148 -21.07 -51.81 -6.58
CA GLU A 148 -20.60 -52.74 -5.56
C GLU A 148 -21.74 -53.22 -4.67
N VAL A 149 -22.58 -52.30 -4.19
CA VAL A 149 -23.76 -52.65 -3.37
C VAL A 149 -24.71 -53.57 -4.13
N ASN A 150 -25.01 -53.28 -5.40
CA ASN A 150 -25.85 -54.15 -6.22
C ASN A 150 -25.22 -55.53 -6.43
N LYS A 151 -23.91 -55.60 -6.68
CA LYS A 151 -23.19 -56.87 -6.82
C LYS A 151 -23.25 -57.71 -5.54
N ILE A 152 -23.02 -57.09 -4.38
CA ILE A 152 -23.11 -57.77 -3.08
C ILE A 152 -24.54 -58.27 -2.85
N ASN A 153 -25.54 -57.47 -3.17
CA ASN A 153 -26.94 -57.87 -3.05
C ASN A 153 -27.26 -59.09 -3.92
N ASP A 154 -26.81 -59.11 -5.18
CA ASP A 154 -26.99 -60.24 -6.08
C ASP A 154 -26.28 -61.50 -5.57
N GLU A 155 -25.05 -61.38 -5.06
CA GLU A 155 -24.31 -62.49 -4.46
C GLU A 155 -25.02 -63.06 -3.22
N VAL A 156 -25.55 -62.19 -2.34
CA VAL A 156 -26.31 -62.60 -1.15
C VAL A 156 -27.62 -63.30 -1.55
N LEU A 157 -28.36 -62.76 -2.52
CA LEU A 157 -29.57 -63.38 -3.04
C LEU A 157 -29.28 -64.76 -3.64
N HIS A 158 -28.18 -64.88 -4.39
CA HIS A 158 -27.74 -66.16 -4.93
C HIS A 158 -27.40 -67.17 -3.82
N MET A 159 -26.67 -66.75 -2.78
CA MET A 159 -26.38 -67.61 -1.62
C MET A 159 -27.66 -68.05 -0.88
N LEU A 160 -28.64 -67.16 -0.72
CA LEU A 160 -29.93 -67.49 -0.09
C LEU A 160 -30.73 -68.48 -0.93
N TYR A 161 -30.75 -68.32 -2.24
CA TYR A 161 -31.39 -69.27 -3.14
C TYR A 161 -30.72 -70.65 -3.06
N HIS A 162 -29.39 -70.68 -3.12
CA HIS A 162 -28.62 -71.91 -3.04
C HIS A 162 -28.78 -72.64 -1.70
N THR A 163 -28.73 -71.91 -0.58
CA THR A 163 -28.94 -72.48 0.76
C THR A 163 -30.36 -73.01 0.92
N ARG A 164 -31.38 -72.29 0.42
CA ARG A 164 -32.77 -72.78 0.38
C ARG A 164 -32.88 -74.07 -0.44
N GLN A 165 -32.21 -74.14 -1.59
CA GLN A 165 -32.20 -75.35 -2.43
C GLN A 165 -31.58 -76.54 -1.68
N ILE A 166 -30.41 -76.36 -1.07
CA ILE A 166 -29.75 -77.40 -0.27
C ILE A 166 -30.64 -77.85 0.90
N LEU A 167 -31.29 -76.91 1.60
CA LEU A 167 -32.20 -77.24 2.70
C LEU A 167 -33.40 -78.06 2.21
N ARG A 168 -33.94 -77.73 1.03
CA ARG A 168 -35.03 -78.49 0.42
C ARG A 168 -34.57 -79.90 0.03
N GLU A 169 -33.41 -80.03 -0.61
CA GLU A 169 -32.81 -81.33 -0.95
C GLU A 169 -32.55 -82.16 0.33
N THR A 170 -32.06 -81.53 1.40
CA THR A 170 -31.82 -82.18 2.70
C THR A 170 -33.13 -82.64 3.35
N LEU A 171 -34.19 -81.84 3.27
CA LEU A 171 -35.52 -82.21 3.77
C LEU A 171 -36.08 -83.40 2.98
N GLU A 172 -35.96 -83.39 1.66
CA GLU A 172 -36.38 -84.50 0.79
C GLU A 172 -35.62 -85.79 1.16
N ILE A 173 -34.29 -85.72 1.33
CA ILE A 173 -33.47 -86.86 1.79
C ILE A 173 -33.92 -87.35 3.18
N SER A 174 -34.15 -86.44 4.12
CA SER A 174 -34.58 -86.77 5.50
C SER A 174 -35.93 -87.48 5.51
N SER A 175 -36.90 -87.00 4.73
CA SER A 175 -38.21 -87.64 4.61
C SER A 175 -38.10 -89.05 4.01
N GLY A 176 -37.31 -89.23 2.95
CA GLY A 176 -37.08 -90.54 2.35
C GLY A 176 -36.32 -91.52 3.27
N LEU A 177 -35.48 -91.02 4.19
CA LEU A 177 -34.83 -91.84 5.21
C LEU A 177 -35.81 -92.30 6.29
N SER A 178 -36.74 -91.42 6.70
CA SER A 178 -37.78 -91.73 7.68
C SER A 178 -38.63 -92.91 7.21
N ASP A 179 -39.10 -92.87 5.97
CA ASP A 179 -39.90 -93.96 5.37
C ASP A 179 -39.14 -95.29 5.38
N LYS A 180 -37.85 -95.28 5.02
CA LYS A 180 -37.01 -96.48 5.04
C LYS A 180 -36.80 -97.01 6.46
N HIS A 181 -36.63 -96.13 7.44
CA HIS A 181 -36.46 -96.52 8.84
C HIS A 181 -37.75 -97.13 9.42
N GLU A 182 -38.90 -96.56 9.08
CA GLU A 182 -40.21 -97.10 9.45
C GLU A 182 -40.42 -98.49 8.83
N LEU A 183 -40.06 -98.66 7.56
CA LEU A 183 -40.17 -99.95 6.84
C LEU A 183 -39.25 -101.02 7.47
N LEU A 184 -38.00 -100.66 7.81
CA LEU A 184 -37.10 -101.56 8.55
C LEU A 184 -37.66 -101.93 9.93
N THR A 185 -38.23 -100.96 10.65
CA THR A 185 -38.82 -101.19 11.97
C THR A 185 -40.02 -102.14 11.90
N LEU A 186 -40.87 -102.00 10.88
CA LEU A 186 -41.98 -102.93 10.60
C LEU A 186 -41.49 -104.33 10.26
N ILE A 187 -40.45 -104.46 9.43
CA ILE A 187 -39.84 -105.77 9.10
C ILE A 187 -39.31 -106.43 10.37
N VAL A 188 -38.52 -105.71 11.18
CA VAL A 188 -37.97 -106.22 12.44
C VAL A 188 -39.06 -106.65 13.42
N ARG A 189 -40.13 -105.86 13.57
CA ARG A 189 -41.27 -106.22 14.42
C ARG A 189 -42.01 -107.47 13.90
N SER A 190 -42.26 -107.53 12.59
CA SER A 190 -42.94 -108.69 11.97
C SER A 190 -42.11 -109.98 12.10
N HIS A 191 -40.80 -109.91 11.86
CA HIS A 191 -39.91 -111.05 12.03
C HIS A 191 -39.67 -111.38 13.50
N GLY A 192 -39.60 -110.40 14.39
CA GLY A 192 -39.50 -110.60 15.83
C GLY A 192 -40.70 -111.35 16.40
N THR A 193 -41.93 -111.01 15.95
CA THR A 193 -43.13 -111.78 16.35
C THR A 193 -43.13 -113.19 15.78
N ARG A 194 -42.68 -113.40 14.54
CA ARG A 194 -42.54 -114.73 13.92
C ARG A 194 -41.48 -115.59 14.62
N LEU A 195 -40.32 -115.02 14.92
CA LEU A 195 -39.23 -115.67 15.66
C LEU A 195 -39.63 -115.96 17.10
N SER A 196 -40.36 -115.05 17.75
CA SER A 196 -40.87 -115.28 19.10
C SER A 196 -41.94 -116.37 19.14
N ARG A 197 -42.80 -116.48 18.13
CA ARG A 197 -43.71 -117.62 17.95
C ARG A 197 -42.94 -118.93 17.76
N LEU A 198 -42.01 -118.97 16.80
CA LEU A 198 -41.13 -120.13 16.58
C LEU A 198 -40.37 -120.56 17.84
N LYS A 199 -39.82 -119.60 18.59
CA LYS A 199 -39.17 -119.87 19.89
C LYS A 199 -40.15 -120.46 20.91
N ASN A 200 -41.35 -119.90 21.03
CA ASN A 200 -42.34 -120.39 21.98
C ASN A 200 -42.86 -121.78 21.59
N ASP A 201 -42.99 -122.08 20.30
CA ASP A 201 -43.36 -123.41 19.81
C ASP A 201 -42.21 -124.42 20.07
N PHE A 202 -40.95 -124.00 19.88
CA PHE A 202 -39.77 -124.83 20.16
C PHE A 202 -39.56 -125.08 21.66
N MET A 203 -39.90 -124.12 22.53
CA MET A 203 -39.80 -124.24 24.00
C MET A 203 -41.00 -124.95 24.65
N LYS A 204 -42.09 -125.16 23.91
CA LYS A 204 -43.28 -125.92 24.37
C LYS A 204 -43.27 -127.37 23.90
N SER A 205 -42.33 -127.75 23.04
CA SER A 205 -41.99 -129.14 22.73
C SER A 205 -40.89 -129.64 23.66
#